data_AF-A0A1Y2U6L2-F1
#
_entry.id   AF-A0A1Y2U6L2-F1
#
_cell.length_a   1.000
_cell.length_b   1.000
_cell.length_c   1.000
_cell.angle_alpha   90.00
_cell.angle_beta   90.00
_cell.angle_gamma   90.00
#
_symmetry.space_group_name_H-M   'P 1'
#
loop_
_entity.id
_entity.type
_entity.pdbx_description
1 polymer ?
#
loop_
_entity_poly.entity_id
_entity_poly.type
_entity_poly.pdbx_seq_one_letter_code
_entity_poly.pdbx_strand_id
1 'polypeptide(L)'
;MLRAQLKRTLMVPTPRSLAGAGRARLTRRRFGSNIPGVPMPPVPVLKPTLWALAATATILIGCATYDVRRDIQTAKRRGLFHNGTINSYDDLEAASRHRGSTRNAGPRSSPSSKWFPSGQIKTVLADYTDAEKLTLGAAALNISLVGASSLAPGAFMQHFSHIPLFSPNYTLLTASFGHSGLFHAALNAFAMLQFAPEVARSRIFQGNGSHFAAFYLSTGIFSWLGHHLATKLPSRTYRLDRFAPGLGASGVVMAMIGVWGTLYPDGKIGIVFLPGSYSVRDMLAAMVIFETIGLFIGIPFVHFAHGAHLAGLAAGTAYAYFDGKNHIWRPTRRSVFYWMKRLKMV
;
A
#
# COMPACT_ATOMS: atom_id res chain seq x y z
N MET A 1 37.11 -48.15 16.61
CA MET A 1 36.89 -47.37 15.36
C MET A 1 36.02 -46.10 15.56
N LEU A 2 36.19 -45.36 16.67
CA LEU A 2 35.37 -44.17 16.97
C LEU A 2 36.17 -42.94 17.44
N ARG A 3 37.38 -42.74 16.90
CA ARG A 3 38.23 -41.56 17.22
C ARG A 3 38.83 -40.84 16.01
N ALA A 4 38.46 -41.22 14.78
CA ALA A 4 39.00 -40.61 13.55
C ALA A 4 38.01 -39.70 12.79
N GLN A 5 36.75 -39.57 13.23
CA GLN A 5 35.73 -38.77 12.52
C GLN A 5 35.35 -37.43 13.18
N LEU A 6 36.02 -37.00 14.25
CA LEU A 6 35.64 -35.79 15.03
C LEU A 6 36.64 -34.62 14.91
N LYS A 7 37.44 -34.54 13.84
CA LYS A 7 38.43 -33.46 13.63
C LYS A 7 38.27 -32.66 12.33
N ARG A 8 37.11 -32.70 11.66
CA ARG A 8 36.90 -32.02 10.36
C ARG A 8 35.88 -30.89 10.33
N THR A 9 35.38 -30.44 11.48
CA THR A 9 34.44 -29.32 11.51
C THR A 9 34.75 -28.47 12.72
N LEU A 10 35.55 -27.42 12.50
CA LEU A 10 35.72 -26.19 13.30
C LEU A 10 37.12 -25.62 13.02
N MET A 11 37.27 -24.89 11.91
CA MET A 11 38.36 -23.93 11.76
C MET A 11 37.83 -22.66 11.11
N VAL A 12 37.71 -21.63 11.95
CA VAL A 12 37.42 -20.23 11.59
C VAL A 12 38.75 -19.61 11.13
N PRO A 13 38.84 -18.93 9.96
CA PRO A 13 40.06 -18.23 9.60
C PRO A 13 40.12 -16.86 10.28
N THR A 14 41.22 -16.60 10.99
CA THR A 14 41.61 -15.28 11.51
C THR A 14 42.37 -14.47 10.44
N PRO A 15 42.29 -13.13 10.45
CA PRO A 15 42.94 -12.29 9.44
C PRO A 15 44.33 -11.84 9.91
N ARG A 16 45.36 -12.00 9.06
CA ARG A 16 46.63 -11.28 9.19
C ARG A 16 47.02 -10.58 7.89
N SER A 17 47.03 -9.25 8.02
CA SER A 17 47.91 -8.23 7.41
C SER A 17 48.67 -8.55 6.12
N LEU A 18 48.35 -7.81 5.07
CA LEU A 18 49.33 -7.32 4.10
C LEU A 18 49.11 -5.82 3.90
N ALA A 19 49.97 -5.03 4.54
CA ALA A 19 50.13 -3.60 4.32
C ALA A 19 51.37 -3.37 3.45
N GLY A 20 51.20 -2.61 2.36
CA GLY A 20 52.26 -2.04 1.51
C GLY A 20 52.84 -3.01 0.47
N ALA A 21 53.03 -2.66 -0.80
CA ALA A 21 52.82 -1.42 -1.53
C ALA A 21 52.76 -1.75 -3.03
N GLY A 22 51.90 -1.04 -3.76
CA GLY A 22 51.77 -1.15 -5.20
C GLY A 22 50.55 -0.38 -5.65
N ARG A 23 50.74 0.92 -5.91
CA ARG A 23 49.73 1.90 -6.29
C ARG A 23 49.09 1.52 -7.65
N ALA A 24 48.23 0.51 -7.67
CA ALA A 24 47.43 0.18 -8.84
C ALA A 24 46.25 1.16 -8.88
N ARG A 25 46.31 2.06 -9.86
CA ARG A 25 45.24 2.97 -10.28
C ARG A 25 43.92 2.18 -10.31
N LEU A 26 43.07 2.37 -9.31
CA LEU A 26 41.70 1.83 -9.29
C LEU A 26 40.92 2.52 -10.42
N THR A 27 41.06 1.96 -11.61
CA THR A 27 40.14 2.21 -12.70
C THR A 27 38.77 1.78 -12.20
N ARG A 28 37.89 2.77 -12.04
CA ARG A 28 36.47 2.62 -11.76
C ARG A 28 35.91 1.72 -12.87
N ARG A 29 35.94 0.40 -12.68
CA ARG A 29 35.27 -0.56 -13.57
C ARG A 29 33.78 -0.23 -13.48
N ARG A 30 33.31 0.57 -14.44
CA ARG A 30 31.90 0.61 -14.81
C ARG A 30 31.50 -0.85 -15.02
N PHE A 31 30.64 -1.39 -14.15
CA PHE A 31 29.82 -2.54 -14.48
C PHE A 31 28.84 -2.11 -15.59
N GLY A 32 29.38 -1.88 -16.78
CA GLY A 32 28.67 -1.80 -18.03
C GLY A 32 28.90 -3.12 -18.75
N SER A 33 28.36 -4.22 -18.23
CA SER A 33 28.29 -5.46 -18.98
C SER A 33 27.03 -5.44 -19.85
N ASN A 34 27.06 -4.62 -20.91
CA ASN A 34 26.37 -5.03 -22.13
C ASN A 34 27.21 -6.16 -22.70
N ILE A 35 26.92 -7.42 -22.36
CA ILE A 35 27.36 -8.54 -23.19
C ILE A 35 26.48 -8.48 -24.43
N PRO A 36 27.00 -8.11 -25.62
CA PRO A 36 26.20 -8.12 -26.83
C PRO A 36 25.76 -9.57 -27.09
N GLY A 37 24.45 -9.82 -27.17
CA GLY A 37 23.90 -11.10 -27.62
C GLY A 37 23.26 -12.02 -26.57
N VAL A 38 23.31 -11.72 -25.27
CA VAL A 38 22.53 -12.50 -24.27
C VAL A 38 21.17 -11.83 -24.04
N PRO A 39 20.05 -12.41 -24.51
CA PRO A 39 18.73 -11.87 -24.22
C PRO A 39 18.47 -11.94 -22.72
N MET A 40 18.01 -10.81 -22.15
CA MET A 40 17.70 -10.76 -20.72
C MET A 40 16.52 -11.68 -20.40
N PRO A 41 16.50 -12.33 -19.22
CA PRO A 41 15.41 -13.24 -18.87
C PRO A 41 14.05 -12.51 -18.92
N PRO A 42 13.01 -13.16 -19.45
CA PRO A 42 11.68 -12.56 -19.57
C PRO A 42 11.04 -12.40 -18.20
N VAL A 43 10.41 -11.25 -17.98
CA VAL A 43 9.66 -10.95 -16.75
C VAL A 43 8.31 -11.68 -16.80
N PRO A 44 7.94 -12.48 -15.77
CA PRO A 44 6.74 -13.30 -15.79
C PRO A 44 5.46 -12.43 -15.70
N VAL A 45 4.57 -12.48 -16.69
CA VAL A 45 3.35 -11.64 -16.67
C VAL A 45 2.13 -12.38 -16.13
N LEU A 46 1.85 -13.56 -16.67
CA LEU A 46 0.58 -14.25 -16.44
C LEU A 46 0.39 -14.63 -14.97
N LYS A 47 1.40 -15.27 -14.36
CA LYS A 47 1.31 -15.75 -12.97
C LYS A 47 1.11 -14.60 -11.96
N PRO A 48 1.92 -13.52 -11.96
CA PRO A 48 1.71 -12.40 -11.05
C PRO A 48 0.36 -11.69 -11.27
N THR A 49 -0.07 -11.56 -12.53
CA THR A 49 -1.37 -10.93 -12.86
C THR A 49 -2.55 -11.75 -12.33
N LEU A 50 -2.59 -13.05 -12.60
CA LEU A 50 -3.64 -13.93 -12.09
C LEU A 50 -3.66 -13.95 -10.56
N TRP A 51 -2.48 -13.99 -9.93
CA TRP A 51 -2.38 -13.92 -8.47
C TRP A 51 -2.92 -12.60 -7.94
N ALA A 52 -2.56 -11.46 -8.55
CA ALA A 52 -3.02 -10.14 -8.14
C ALA A 52 -4.55 -10.01 -8.21
N LEU A 53 -5.17 -10.52 -9.29
CA LEU A 53 -6.62 -10.52 -9.46
C LEU A 53 -7.30 -11.41 -8.39
N ALA A 54 -6.79 -12.62 -8.18
CA ALA A 54 -7.32 -13.54 -7.18
C ALA A 54 -7.17 -13.01 -5.75
N ALA A 55 -6.01 -12.46 -5.41
CA ALA A 55 -5.75 -11.86 -4.10
C ALA A 55 -6.65 -10.64 -3.86
N THR A 56 -6.80 -9.76 -4.85
CA THR A 56 -7.69 -8.59 -4.78
C THR A 56 -9.15 -9.00 -4.60
N ALA A 57 -9.63 -9.98 -5.36
CA ALA A 57 -10.99 -10.51 -5.20
C ALA A 57 -11.19 -11.11 -3.80
N THR A 58 -10.21 -11.85 -3.29
CA THR A 58 -10.23 -12.45 -1.95
C THR A 58 -10.27 -11.38 -0.86
N ILE A 59 -9.44 -10.35 -0.97
CA ILE A 59 -9.40 -9.19 -0.06
C ILE A 59 -10.76 -8.47 -0.07
N LEU A 60 -11.30 -8.19 -1.25
CA LEU A 60 -12.57 -7.48 -1.40
C LEU A 60 -13.73 -8.27 -0.77
N ILE A 61 -13.86 -9.56 -1.10
CA ILE A 61 -14.88 -10.45 -0.54
C ILE A 61 -14.69 -10.62 0.98
N GLY A 62 -13.46 -10.82 1.44
CA GLY A 62 -13.15 -10.98 2.87
C GLY A 62 -13.50 -9.74 3.68
N CYS A 63 -13.12 -8.55 3.21
CA CYS A 63 -13.47 -7.29 3.84
C CYS A 63 -14.98 -7.05 3.84
N ALA A 64 -15.67 -7.32 2.73
CA ALA A 64 -17.12 -7.21 2.64
C ALA A 64 -17.83 -8.20 3.58
N THR A 65 -17.33 -9.42 3.71
CA THR A 65 -17.83 -10.45 4.64
C THR A 65 -17.70 -10.00 6.09
N TYR A 66 -16.54 -9.47 6.46
CA TYR A 66 -16.34 -8.92 7.80
C TYR A 66 -17.28 -7.75 8.08
N ASP A 67 -17.42 -6.82 7.12
CA ASP A 67 -18.27 -5.63 7.26
C ASP A 67 -19.76 -5.99 7.40
N VAL A 68 -20.28 -6.85 6.51
CA VAL A 68 -21.66 -7.34 6.57
C VAL A 68 -21.93 -8.09 7.88
N ARG A 69 -21.02 -8.98 8.31
CA ARG A 69 -21.15 -9.69 9.59
C ARG A 69 -21.22 -8.71 10.77
N ARG A 70 -20.39 -7.68 10.75
CA ARG A 70 -20.34 -6.65 11.80
C ARG A 70 -21.61 -5.81 11.83
N ASP A 71 -22.17 -5.46 10.68
CA ASP A 71 -23.43 -4.72 10.58
C ASP A 71 -24.60 -5.56 11.12
N ILE A 72 -24.66 -6.84 10.76
CA ILE A 72 -25.68 -7.78 11.26
C ILE A 72 -25.61 -7.92 12.78
N GLN A 73 -24.42 -8.15 13.34
CA GLN A 73 -24.23 -8.22 14.78
C GLN A 73 -24.60 -6.92 15.49
N THR A 74 -24.36 -5.78 14.86
CA THR A 74 -24.70 -4.47 15.42
C THR A 74 -26.21 -4.23 15.37
N ALA A 75 -26.88 -4.60 14.29
CA ALA A 75 -28.33 -4.47 14.17
C ALA A 75 -29.06 -5.39 15.16
N LYS A 76 -28.59 -6.65 15.33
CA LYS A 76 -29.11 -7.58 16.34
C LYS A 76 -28.95 -7.01 17.76
N ARG A 77 -27.77 -6.47 18.10
CA ARG A 77 -27.51 -5.83 19.42
C ARG A 77 -28.37 -4.60 19.68
N ARG A 78 -28.73 -3.84 18.66
CA ARG A 78 -29.53 -2.62 18.77
C ARG A 78 -31.04 -2.88 18.68
N GLY A 79 -31.47 -4.12 18.47
CA GLY A 79 -32.89 -4.46 18.31
C GLY A 79 -33.55 -3.77 17.12
N LEU A 80 -32.80 -3.46 16.05
CA LEU A 80 -33.31 -2.65 14.93
C LEU A 80 -34.32 -3.38 14.02
N PHE A 81 -34.53 -4.68 14.23
CA PHE A 81 -35.43 -5.49 13.41
C PHE A 81 -36.41 -6.26 14.29
N HIS A 82 -37.70 -6.15 13.98
CA HIS A 82 -38.79 -6.89 14.65
C HIS A 82 -38.55 -8.40 14.45
N ASN A 83 -38.63 -9.18 15.53
CA ASN A 83 -38.27 -10.61 15.58
C ASN A 83 -36.77 -10.95 15.35
N GLY A 84 -35.88 -9.96 15.25
CA GLY A 84 -34.44 -10.16 15.11
C GLY A 84 -33.98 -10.71 13.74
N THR A 85 -34.89 -10.83 12.77
CA THR A 85 -34.61 -11.34 11.42
C THR A 85 -34.29 -10.21 10.44
N ILE A 86 -33.24 -10.40 9.64
CA ILE A 86 -32.81 -9.44 8.62
C ILE A 86 -33.26 -9.97 7.27
N ASN A 87 -34.32 -9.38 6.73
CA ASN A 87 -35.01 -9.91 5.55
C ASN A 87 -34.28 -9.58 4.25
N SER A 88 -33.88 -8.32 4.07
CA SER A 88 -33.16 -7.86 2.87
C SER A 88 -31.82 -7.19 3.19
N TYR A 89 -30.94 -7.14 2.18
CA TYR A 89 -29.70 -6.38 2.26
C TYR A 89 -29.96 -4.87 2.35
N ASP A 90 -31.01 -4.38 1.70
CA ASP A 90 -31.31 -2.95 1.67
C ASP A 90 -31.78 -2.44 3.05
N ASP A 91 -32.48 -3.26 3.82
CA ASP A 91 -32.82 -2.97 5.22
C ASP A 91 -31.56 -2.89 6.09
N LEU A 92 -30.63 -3.83 5.92
CA LEU A 92 -29.35 -3.84 6.62
C LEU A 92 -28.53 -2.59 6.28
N GLU A 93 -28.51 -2.21 5.00
CA GLU A 93 -27.81 -1.03 4.51
C GLU A 93 -28.43 0.28 5.03
N ALA A 94 -29.75 0.37 5.11
CA ALA A 94 -30.42 1.51 5.72
C ALA A 94 -30.08 1.63 7.21
N ALA A 95 -30.10 0.50 7.94
CA ALA A 95 -29.72 0.45 9.35
C ALA A 95 -28.25 0.80 9.60
N SER A 96 -27.34 0.40 8.70
CA SER A 96 -25.91 0.70 8.81
C SER A 96 -25.59 2.16 8.52
N ARG A 97 -26.37 2.87 7.69
CA ARG A 97 -26.16 4.31 7.40
C ARG A 97 -26.35 5.21 8.63
N HIS A 98 -27.24 4.84 9.55
CA HIS A 98 -27.39 5.54 10.84
C HIS A 98 -26.15 5.42 11.75
N ARG A 99 -25.21 4.52 11.44
CA ARG A 99 -23.89 4.41 12.09
C ARG A 99 -22.92 5.52 11.64
N GLY A 100 -22.98 5.94 10.38
CA GLY A 100 -22.10 6.97 9.81
C GLY A 100 -22.51 8.39 10.20
N SER A 101 -23.82 8.65 10.27
CA SER A 101 -24.35 10.00 10.50
C SER A 101 -24.08 10.54 11.91
N THR A 102 -23.99 9.70 12.94
CA THR A 102 -23.85 10.13 14.34
C THR A 102 -22.40 10.33 14.80
N ARG A 103 -21.42 9.89 14.01
CA ARG A 103 -19.98 10.04 14.29
C ARG A 103 -19.21 10.90 13.28
N ASN A 104 -19.72 11.07 12.06
CA ASN A 104 -18.94 11.66 10.95
C ASN A 104 -19.43 13.04 10.49
N ALA A 105 -20.36 13.70 11.19
CA ALA A 105 -20.95 14.96 10.75
C ALA A 105 -20.23 16.24 11.23
N GLY A 106 -19.20 16.11 12.08
CA GLY A 106 -18.47 17.26 12.61
C GLY A 106 -17.13 17.49 11.90
N PRO A 107 -16.73 18.76 11.63
CA PRO A 107 -15.34 19.06 11.34
C PRO A 107 -14.46 18.56 12.49
N ARG A 108 -13.29 18.01 12.15
CA ARG A 108 -12.31 17.57 13.16
C ARG A 108 -11.98 18.77 14.03
N SER A 109 -12.23 18.67 15.34
CA SER A 109 -11.71 19.64 16.29
C SER A 109 -10.18 19.66 16.15
N SER A 110 -9.59 20.85 15.97
CA SER A 110 -8.13 20.99 15.93
C SER A 110 -7.52 20.22 17.10
N PRO A 111 -6.49 19.37 16.88
CA PRO A 111 -5.88 18.65 17.98
C PRO A 111 -5.38 19.71 18.97
N SER A 112 -5.94 19.71 20.19
CA SER A 112 -5.47 20.58 21.25
C SER A 112 -3.96 20.40 21.38
N SER A 113 -3.22 21.50 21.47
CA SER A 113 -1.75 21.58 21.57
C SER A 113 -1.14 20.91 22.81
N LYS A 114 -1.89 20.07 23.52
CA LYS A 114 -1.46 19.43 24.76
C LYS A 114 -0.79 18.10 24.46
N TRP A 115 0.48 18.04 24.84
CA TRP A 115 1.28 16.83 24.96
C TRP A 115 0.46 15.72 25.64
N PHE A 116 0.27 14.59 24.95
CA PHE A 116 -0.64 13.52 25.41
C PHE A 116 0.09 12.62 26.43
N PRO A 117 -0.31 12.60 27.72
CA PRO A 117 0.23 11.64 28.66
C PRO A 117 -0.22 10.22 28.28
N SER A 118 0.64 9.24 28.56
CA SER A 118 0.36 7.81 28.38
C SER A 118 -0.96 7.42 29.05
N GLY A 119 -1.96 6.99 28.27
CA GLY A 119 -3.28 6.58 28.75
C GLY A 119 -4.47 7.18 27.99
N GLN A 120 -4.28 8.26 27.23
CA GLN A 120 -5.36 8.94 26.50
C GLN A 120 -5.56 8.50 25.04
N ILE A 121 -4.84 7.48 24.57
CA ILE A 121 -4.91 7.00 23.17
C ILE A 121 -6.33 6.63 22.76
N LYS A 122 -7.11 6.02 23.66
CA LYS A 122 -8.52 5.67 23.38
C LYS A 122 -9.39 6.91 23.12
N THR A 123 -9.12 8.00 23.83
CA THR A 123 -9.83 9.28 23.70
C THR A 123 -9.42 10.00 22.42
N VAL A 124 -8.12 10.04 22.09
CA VAL A 124 -7.62 10.64 20.85
C VAL A 124 -8.16 9.89 19.61
N LEU A 125 -8.21 8.56 19.68
CA LEU A 125 -8.76 7.73 18.59
C LEU A 125 -10.30 7.71 18.57
N ALA A 126 -10.99 8.30 19.54
CA ALA A 126 -12.45 8.29 19.57
C ALA A 126 -13.06 9.06 18.39
N ASP A 127 -12.40 10.16 17.98
CA ASP A 127 -12.84 11.05 16.89
C ASP A 127 -12.41 10.57 15.50
N TYR A 128 -11.64 9.47 15.45
CA TYR A 128 -11.17 8.86 14.20
C TYR A 128 -12.20 7.86 13.69
N THR A 129 -12.52 7.96 12.42
CA THR A 129 -13.25 6.94 11.66
C THR A 129 -12.48 5.62 11.66
N ASP A 130 -13.15 4.52 11.33
CA ASP A 130 -12.50 3.21 11.25
C ASP A 130 -11.42 3.19 10.14
N ALA A 131 -11.63 3.93 9.05
CA ALA A 131 -10.67 4.09 7.96
C ALA A 131 -9.43 4.90 8.36
N GLU A 132 -9.59 5.99 9.13
CA GLU A 132 -8.45 6.74 9.66
C GLU A 132 -7.63 5.91 10.66
N LYS A 133 -8.30 5.10 11.50
CA LYS A 133 -7.62 4.15 12.41
C LYS A 133 -6.81 3.11 11.65
N LEU A 134 -7.36 2.58 10.55
CA LEU A 134 -6.63 1.65 9.68
C LEU A 134 -5.36 2.30 9.14
N THR A 135 -5.45 3.55 8.71
CA THR A 135 -4.32 4.29 8.14
C THR A 135 -3.23 4.52 9.19
N LEU A 136 -3.60 4.92 10.41
CA LEU A 136 -2.67 4.99 11.53
C LEU A 136 -2.00 3.65 11.83
N GLY A 137 -2.79 2.57 11.83
CA GLY A 137 -2.28 1.21 12.03
C GLY A 137 -1.30 0.80 10.94
N ALA A 138 -1.58 1.11 9.67
CA ALA A 138 -0.69 0.85 8.54
C ALA A 138 0.62 1.66 8.64
N ALA A 139 0.54 2.94 9.01
CA ALA A 139 1.73 3.77 9.23
C ALA A 139 2.61 3.20 10.34
N ALA A 140 2.00 2.86 11.48
CA ALA A 140 2.69 2.25 12.61
C ALA A 140 3.32 0.90 12.25
N LEU A 141 2.60 0.05 11.51
CA LEU A 141 3.11 -1.23 11.01
C LEU A 141 4.34 -1.03 10.12
N ASN A 142 4.28 -0.10 9.16
CA ASN A 142 5.39 0.16 8.23
C ASN A 142 6.65 0.64 8.98
N ILE A 143 6.49 1.57 9.93
CA ILE A 143 7.59 2.06 10.77
C ILE A 143 8.16 0.93 11.62
N SER A 144 7.29 0.09 12.20
CA SER A 144 7.69 -1.01 13.08
C SER A 144 8.45 -2.10 12.32
N LEU A 145 7.97 -2.48 11.13
CA LEU A 145 8.63 -3.46 10.27
C LEU A 145 10.04 -2.99 9.86
N VAL A 146 10.18 -1.70 9.54
CA VAL A 146 11.47 -1.12 9.17
C VAL A 146 12.40 -1.03 10.39
N GLY A 147 11.88 -0.65 11.55
CA GLY A 147 12.64 -0.66 12.80
C GLY A 147 13.15 -2.05 13.19
N ALA A 148 12.32 -3.08 12.96
CA ALA A 148 12.66 -4.48 13.22
C ALA A 148 13.52 -5.12 12.12
N SER A 149 13.67 -4.48 10.95
CA SER A 149 14.39 -5.05 9.80
C SER A 149 15.87 -5.36 10.10
N SER A 150 16.48 -4.62 11.04
CA SER A 150 17.86 -4.84 11.48
C SER A 150 18.09 -6.21 12.13
N LEU A 151 17.04 -6.82 12.69
CA LEU A 151 17.12 -8.13 13.34
C LEU A 151 17.29 -9.27 12.32
N ALA A 152 16.72 -9.12 11.11
CA ALA A 152 16.80 -10.11 10.06
C ALA A 152 16.71 -9.46 8.66
N PRO A 153 17.76 -8.73 8.20
CA PRO A 153 17.69 -7.95 6.97
C PRO A 153 17.40 -8.79 5.72
N GLY A 154 17.99 -10.00 5.64
CA GLY A 154 17.75 -10.93 4.54
C GLY A 154 16.30 -11.39 4.46
N ALA A 155 15.72 -11.78 5.59
CA ALA A 155 14.32 -12.19 5.67
C ALA A 155 13.37 -11.02 5.35
N PHE A 156 13.69 -9.82 5.86
CA PHE A 156 12.93 -8.61 5.55
C PHE A 156 12.89 -8.34 4.04
N MET A 157 14.05 -8.33 3.38
CA MET A 157 14.11 -8.12 1.93
C MET A 157 13.42 -9.23 1.15
N GLN A 158 13.53 -10.48 1.59
CA GLN A 158 12.86 -11.62 0.93
C GLN A 158 11.33 -11.53 0.99
N HIS A 159 10.78 -11.02 2.10
CA HIS A 159 9.34 -11.04 2.34
C HIS A 159 8.64 -9.70 2.11
N PHE A 160 9.35 -8.57 2.19
CA PHE A 160 8.77 -7.22 2.10
C PHE A 160 9.38 -6.39 0.96
N SER A 161 10.04 -7.04 -0.01
CA SER A 161 10.39 -6.43 -1.28
C SER A 161 9.96 -7.29 -2.46
N HIS A 162 9.65 -6.62 -3.57
CA HIS A 162 9.26 -7.26 -4.81
C HIS A 162 10.36 -7.09 -5.86
N ILE A 163 10.93 -8.21 -6.30
CA ILE A 163 11.86 -8.29 -7.42
C ILE A 163 11.10 -8.94 -8.59
N PRO A 164 10.90 -8.24 -9.72
CA PRO A 164 10.05 -8.72 -10.81
C PRO A 164 10.40 -10.12 -11.34
N LEU A 165 11.68 -10.50 -11.37
CA LEU A 165 12.10 -11.81 -11.88
C LEU A 165 12.00 -12.96 -10.89
N PHE A 166 12.14 -12.70 -9.60
CA PHE A 166 12.46 -13.76 -8.62
C PHE A 166 11.49 -13.84 -7.46
N SER A 167 10.79 -12.75 -7.14
CA SER A 167 9.99 -12.73 -5.92
C SER A 167 8.71 -13.56 -6.08
N PRO A 168 8.30 -14.28 -5.02
CA PRO A 168 6.99 -14.90 -4.96
C PRO A 168 5.88 -13.86 -5.14
N ASN A 169 4.75 -14.25 -5.77
CA ASN A 169 3.68 -13.30 -6.08
C ASN A 169 3.08 -12.58 -4.86
N TYR A 170 3.12 -13.18 -3.66
CA TYR A 170 2.61 -12.52 -2.45
C TYR A 170 3.36 -11.22 -2.11
N THR A 171 4.59 -11.07 -2.61
CA THR A 171 5.37 -9.84 -2.44
C THR A 171 4.77 -8.65 -3.16
N LEU A 172 3.87 -8.84 -4.13
CA LEU A 172 3.06 -7.76 -4.69
C LEU A 172 2.22 -7.06 -3.61
N LEU A 173 1.77 -7.80 -2.60
CA LEU A 173 1.08 -7.23 -1.45
C LEU A 173 2.08 -6.69 -0.43
N THR A 174 2.99 -7.55 0.03
CA THR A 174 3.83 -7.25 1.20
C THR A 174 4.89 -6.18 0.93
N ALA A 175 5.28 -5.93 -0.32
CA ALA A 175 6.19 -4.84 -0.68
C ALA A 175 5.63 -3.45 -0.34
N SER A 176 4.30 -3.30 -0.20
CA SER A 176 3.69 -2.05 0.28
C SER A 176 3.98 -1.76 1.75
N PHE A 177 4.48 -2.74 2.50
CA PHE A 177 4.77 -2.62 3.94
C PHE A 177 6.27 -2.54 4.24
N GLY A 178 7.14 -2.96 3.32
CA GLY A 178 8.58 -2.78 3.43
C GLY A 178 9.01 -1.37 3.06
N HIS A 179 10.02 -0.82 3.73
CA HIS A 179 10.72 0.38 3.27
C HIS A 179 12.23 0.21 3.44
N SER A 180 13.00 0.91 2.60
CA SER A 180 14.47 0.87 2.59
C SER A 180 15.14 1.54 3.80
N GLY A 181 14.37 2.25 4.64
CA GLY A 181 14.88 2.90 5.84
C GLY A 181 13.81 3.74 6.54
N LEU A 182 14.12 4.16 7.77
CA LEU A 182 13.17 4.87 8.64
C LEU A 182 12.71 6.21 8.04
N PHE A 183 13.61 6.95 7.40
CA PHE A 183 13.26 8.20 6.73
C PHE A 183 12.25 7.99 5.59
N HIS A 184 12.47 6.97 4.75
CA HIS A 184 11.55 6.62 3.68
C HIS A 184 10.18 6.18 4.23
N ALA A 185 10.16 5.39 5.32
CA ALA A 185 8.92 5.02 6.01
C ALA A 185 8.20 6.23 6.61
N ALA A 186 8.94 7.16 7.22
CA ALA A 186 8.38 8.37 7.83
C ALA A 186 7.77 9.32 6.79
N LEU A 187 8.41 9.51 5.63
CA LEU A 187 7.85 10.31 4.55
C LEU A 187 6.55 9.69 3.99
N ASN A 188 6.52 8.37 3.80
CA ASN A 188 5.30 7.68 3.38
C ASN A 188 4.19 7.79 4.42
N ALA A 189 4.53 7.59 5.70
CA ALA A 189 3.59 7.75 6.81
C ALA A 189 3.04 9.19 6.85
N PHE A 190 3.91 10.20 6.72
CA PHE A 190 3.49 11.60 6.66
C PHE A 190 2.54 11.85 5.49
N ALA A 191 2.91 11.49 4.27
CA ALA A 191 2.05 11.70 3.10
C ALA A 191 0.71 10.98 3.25
N MET A 192 0.73 9.73 3.74
CA MET A 192 -0.48 8.97 4.00
C MET A 192 -1.39 9.65 5.04
N LEU A 193 -0.82 10.17 6.14
CA LEU A 193 -1.60 10.88 7.18
C LEU A 193 -2.15 12.23 6.70
N GLN A 194 -1.53 12.85 5.69
CA GLN A 194 -2.05 14.08 5.08
C GLN A 194 -3.30 13.83 4.22
N PHE A 195 -3.30 12.77 3.39
CA PHE A 195 -4.39 12.53 2.45
C PHE A 195 -5.49 11.60 3.00
N ALA A 196 -5.14 10.66 3.87
CA ALA A 196 -6.08 9.64 4.32
C ALA A 196 -7.34 10.18 5.02
N PRO A 197 -7.30 11.22 5.89
CA PRO A 197 -8.52 11.73 6.53
C PRO A 197 -9.59 12.17 5.53
N GLU A 198 -9.20 12.97 4.53
CA GLU A 198 -10.11 13.46 3.48
C GLU A 198 -10.64 12.32 2.62
N VAL A 199 -9.77 11.40 2.20
CA VAL A 199 -10.18 10.23 1.41
C VAL A 199 -11.10 9.32 2.23
N ALA A 200 -10.76 9.02 3.48
CA ALA A 200 -11.53 8.18 4.38
C ALA A 200 -12.95 8.72 4.62
N ARG A 201 -13.10 10.03 4.83
CA ARG A 201 -14.39 10.67 5.09
C ARG A 201 -15.18 11.00 3.82
N SER A 202 -14.55 10.89 2.65
CA SER A 202 -15.19 11.18 1.36
C SER A 202 -16.47 10.38 1.11
N ARG A 203 -17.26 10.83 0.13
CA ARG A 203 -18.48 10.15 -0.33
C ARG A 203 -18.27 8.68 -0.75
N ILE A 204 -17.04 8.33 -1.12
CA ILE A 204 -16.63 6.99 -1.56
C ILE A 204 -16.54 6.05 -0.36
N PHE A 205 -15.84 6.44 0.71
CA PHE A 205 -15.53 5.54 1.82
C PHE A 205 -16.38 5.75 3.06
N GLN A 206 -16.89 6.97 3.31
CA GLN A 206 -17.79 7.30 4.43
C GLN A 206 -17.29 6.84 5.82
N GLY A 207 -15.97 6.79 6.00
CA GLY A 207 -15.32 6.30 7.21
C GLY A 207 -15.36 4.78 7.41
N ASN A 208 -15.84 4.00 6.43
CA ASN A 208 -15.90 2.54 6.51
C ASN A 208 -14.49 1.94 6.41
N GLY A 209 -13.99 1.40 7.53
CA GLY A 209 -12.65 0.83 7.61
C GLY A 209 -12.44 -0.43 6.78
N SER A 210 -13.47 -1.27 6.61
CA SER A 210 -13.37 -2.50 5.81
C SER A 210 -13.34 -2.18 4.31
N HIS A 211 -14.14 -1.21 3.88
CA HIS A 211 -14.10 -0.69 2.51
C HIS A 211 -12.73 -0.07 2.20
N PHE A 212 -12.24 0.78 3.10
CA PHE A 212 -10.95 1.42 2.94
C PHE A 212 -9.79 0.42 3.00
N ALA A 213 -9.88 -0.63 3.83
CA ALA A 213 -8.89 -1.71 3.86
C ALA A 213 -8.84 -2.49 2.56
N ALA A 214 -10.00 -2.83 1.99
CA ALA A 214 -10.07 -3.48 0.69
C ALA A 214 -9.39 -2.63 -0.39
N PHE A 215 -9.67 -1.32 -0.41
CA PHE A 215 -9.02 -0.38 -1.33
C PHE A 215 -7.51 -0.29 -1.10
N TYR A 216 -7.06 -0.07 0.13
CA TYR A 216 -5.65 0.07 0.49
C TYR A 216 -4.82 -1.15 0.04
N LEU A 217 -5.27 -2.35 0.40
CA LEU A 217 -4.54 -3.58 0.10
C LEU A 217 -4.56 -3.90 -1.41
N SER A 218 -5.70 -3.69 -2.06
CA SER A 218 -5.84 -3.96 -3.51
C SER A 218 -5.03 -2.98 -4.35
N THR A 219 -5.05 -1.69 -4.02
CA THR A 219 -4.24 -0.68 -4.72
C THR A 219 -2.75 -0.86 -4.46
N GLY A 220 -2.35 -1.37 -3.30
CA GLY A 220 -0.97 -1.82 -3.05
C GLY A 220 -0.53 -2.92 -4.01
N ILE A 221 -1.37 -3.96 -4.16
CA ILE A 221 -1.13 -5.05 -5.12
C ILE A 221 -1.03 -4.51 -6.55
N PHE A 222 -1.98 -3.67 -6.98
CA PHE A 222 -1.96 -3.12 -8.34
C PHE A 222 -0.79 -2.16 -8.59
N SER A 223 -0.35 -1.42 -7.57
CA SER A 223 0.84 -0.58 -7.67
C SER A 223 2.08 -1.43 -7.94
N TRP A 224 2.32 -2.47 -7.14
CA TRP A 224 3.48 -3.33 -7.34
C TRP A 224 3.38 -4.17 -8.61
N LEU A 225 2.17 -4.57 -9.03
CA LEU A 225 1.96 -5.19 -10.34
C LEU A 225 2.29 -4.19 -11.45
N GLY A 226 1.90 -2.93 -11.32
CA GLY A 226 2.25 -1.86 -12.26
C GLY A 226 3.75 -1.67 -12.41
N HIS A 227 4.50 -1.63 -11.31
CA HIS A 227 5.96 -1.60 -11.34
C HIS A 227 6.54 -2.86 -11.99
N HIS A 228 6.02 -4.04 -11.64
CA HIS A 228 6.43 -5.31 -12.24
C HIS A 228 6.27 -5.28 -13.76
N LEU A 229 5.10 -4.86 -14.27
CA LEU A 229 4.81 -4.78 -15.70
C LEU A 229 5.62 -3.68 -16.38
N ALA A 230 5.86 -2.55 -15.72
CA ALA A 230 6.70 -1.46 -16.21
C ALA A 230 8.14 -1.93 -16.52
N THR A 231 8.64 -2.95 -15.82
CA THR A 231 9.99 -3.50 -16.08
C THR A 231 10.14 -4.19 -17.45
N LYS A 232 9.03 -4.40 -18.16
CA LYS A 232 9.01 -4.87 -19.55
C LYS A 232 9.21 -3.77 -20.58
N LEU A 233 9.04 -2.50 -20.20
CA LEU A 233 9.24 -1.39 -21.11
C LEU A 233 10.71 -1.36 -21.58
N PRO A 234 10.97 -1.03 -22.86
CA PRO A 234 12.33 -1.01 -23.41
C PRO A 234 13.12 0.25 -22.97
N SER A 235 12.88 0.78 -21.77
CA SER A 235 13.61 1.95 -21.26
C SER A 235 14.89 1.54 -20.56
N ARG A 236 15.92 2.39 -20.62
CA ARG A 236 17.23 2.15 -20.01
C ARG A 236 17.11 1.98 -18.49
N THR A 237 16.21 2.72 -17.86
CA THR A 237 15.87 2.66 -16.43
C THR A 237 15.40 1.26 -16.05
N TYR A 238 14.39 0.75 -16.76
CA TYR A 238 13.71 -0.49 -16.39
C TYR A 238 14.39 -1.78 -16.83
N ARG A 239 15.42 -1.69 -17.69
CA ARG A 239 16.26 -2.85 -18.02
C ARG A 239 16.90 -3.44 -16.75
N LEU A 240 17.43 -2.63 -15.86
CA LEU A 240 18.09 -3.13 -14.64
C LEU A 240 17.12 -3.35 -13.47
N ASP A 241 16.02 -2.59 -13.43
CA ASP A 241 15.03 -2.67 -12.35
C ASP A 241 14.34 -4.04 -12.24
N ARG A 242 14.38 -4.88 -13.30
CA ARG A 242 13.88 -6.26 -13.23
C ARG A 242 14.60 -7.13 -12.18
N PHE A 243 15.79 -6.72 -11.76
CA PHE A 243 16.60 -7.37 -10.72
C PHE A 243 16.63 -6.57 -9.40
N ALA A 244 16.07 -5.37 -9.39
CA ALA A 244 16.12 -4.49 -8.22
C ALA A 244 14.95 -4.79 -7.28
N PRO A 245 15.19 -4.87 -5.97
CA PRO A 245 14.10 -4.97 -5.00
C PRO A 245 13.36 -3.63 -4.91
N GLY A 246 12.06 -3.67 -5.20
CA GLY A 246 11.14 -2.56 -4.95
C GLY A 246 10.37 -2.75 -3.63
N LEU A 247 10.25 -1.69 -2.84
CA LEU A 247 9.48 -1.66 -1.60
C LEU A 247 9.04 -0.23 -1.25
N GLY A 248 7.88 -0.11 -0.59
CA GLY A 248 7.31 1.17 -0.14
C GLY A 248 5.80 1.25 -0.29
N ALA A 249 5.16 2.02 0.59
CA ALA A 249 3.72 2.30 0.54
C ALA A 249 3.33 3.40 -0.48
N SER A 250 4.30 3.96 -1.20
CA SER A 250 4.10 5.17 -2.01
C SER A 250 3.07 4.98 -3.13
N GLY A 251 2.98 3.79 -3.74
CA GLY A 251 1.91 3.47 -4.69
C GLY A 251 0.50 3.56 -4.09
N VAL A 252 0.34 3.15 -2.84
CA VAL A 252 -0.94 3.27 -2.11
C VAL A 252 -1.24 4.73 -1.79
N VAL A 253 -0.22 5.51 -1.42
CA VAL A 253 -0.34 6.97 -1.25
C VAL A 253 -0.77 7.62 -2.57
N MET A 254 -0.18 7.23 -3.70
CA MET A 254 -0.60 7.71 -5.01
C MET A 254 -2.05 7.35 -5.34
N ALA A 255 -2.51 6.16 -4.93
CA ALA A 255 -3.92 5.81 -5.07
C ALA A 255 -4.85 6.71 -4.23
N MET A 256 -4.46 7.05 -3.00
CA MET A 256 -5.19 8.02 -2.18
C MET A 256 -5.22 9.40 -2.83
N ILE A 257 -4.09 9.87 -3.37
CA ILE A 257 -3.99 11.13 -4.11
C ILE A 257 -4.90 11.10 -5.35
N GLY A 258 -4.96 9.98 -6.07
CA GLY A 258 -5.86 9.80 -7.22
C GLY A 258 -7.33 9.93 -6.84
N VAL A 259 -7.76 9.30 -5.74
CA VAL A 259 -9.12 9.48 -5.21
C VAL A 259 -9.36 10.92 -4.83
N TRP A 260 -8.46 11.50 -4.03
CA TRP A 260 -8.60 12.86 -3.52
C TRP A 260 -8.72 13.89 -4.65
N GLY A 261 -7.82 13.86 -5.63
CA GLY A 261 -7.86 14.82 -6.72
C GLY A 261 -8.96 14.57 -7.76
N THR A 262 -9.53 13.36 -7.81
CA THR A 262 -10.77 13.12 -8.57
C THR A 262 -11.98 13.76 -7.89
N LEU A 263 -12.01 13.77 -6.55
CA LEU A 263 -13.15 14.28 -5.78
C LEU A 263 -13.08 15.79 -5.50
N TYR A 264 -11.88 16.34 -5.41
CA TYR A 264 -11.62 17.74 -5.03
C TYR A 264 -10.65 18.44 -5.99
N PRO A 265 -10.91 18.46 -7.31
CA PRO A 265 -9.97 18.96 -8.32
C PRO A 265 -9.63 20.46 -8.16
N ASP A 266 -10.60 21.25 -7.69
CA ASP A 266 -10.45 22.70 -7.49
C ASP A 266 -9.94 23.07 -6.09
N GLY A 267 -9.68 22.07 -5.24
CA GLY A 267 -9.05 22.25 -3.94
C GLY A 267 -7.71 22.98 -4.08
N LYS A 268 -7.32 23.70 -3.03
CA LYS A 268 -6.04 24.41 -2.99
C LYS A 268 -5.09 23.71 -2.03
N ILE A 269 -3.88 23.42 -2.50
CA ILE A 269 -2.82 22.84 -1.70
C ILE A 269 -1.58 23.73 -1.71
N GLY A 270 -0.99 23.92 -0.52
CA GLY A 270 0.34 24.48 -0.39
C GLY A 270 1.38 23.39 -0.56
N ILE A 271 2.38 23.64 -1.41
CA ILE A 271 3.55 22.75 -1.54
C ILE A 271 4.62 23.30 -0.60
N VAL A 272 5.18 22.44 0.25
CA VAL A 272 6.24 22.86 1.18
C VAL A 272 7.39 23.46 0.38
N PHE A 273 7.84 24.66 0.78
CA PHE A 273 8.89 25.46 0.14
C PHE A 273 8.56 26.12 -1.21
N LEU A 274 7.32 26.01 -1.71
CA LEU A 274 6.88 26.72 -2.90
C LEU A 274 5.88 27.82 -2.51
N PRO A 275 6.07 29.09 -2.91
CA PRO A 275 5.12 30.15 -2.57
C PRO A 275 3.77 29.92 -3.25
N GLY A 276 2.68 30.31 -2.58
CA GLY A 276 1.32 30.26 -3.11
C GLY A 276 0.56 28.97 -2.81
N SER A 277 -0.61 28.84 -3.44
CA SER A 277 -1.43 27.63 -3.41
C SER A 277 -1.77 27.23 -4.83
N TYR A 278 -1.69 25.92 -5.10
CA TYR A 278 -1.89 25.35 -6.43
C TYR A 278 -3.19 24.57 -6.44
N SER A 279 -3.84 24.48 -7.61
CA SER A 279 -5.01 23.61 -7.72
C SER A 279 -4.58 22.14 -7.61
N VAL A 280 -5.44 21.29 -7.03
CA VAL A 280 -5.19 19.85 -6.99
C VAL A 280 -5.05 19.29 -8.40
N ARG A 281 -5.85 19.79 -9.35
CA ARG A 281 -5.77 19.42 -10.76
C ARG A 281 -4.37 19.67 -11.35
N ASP A 282 -3.80 20.85 -11.13
CA ASP A 282 -2.47 21.18 -11.66
C ASP A 282 -1.39 20.31 -11.01
N MET A 283 -1.50 20.09 -9.69
CA MET A 283 -0.61 19.18 -8.97
C MET A 283 -0.68 17.75 -9.52
N LEU A 284 -1.89 17.22 -9.76
CA LEU A 284 -2.07 15.90 -10.35
C LEU A 284 -1.46 15.82 -11.75
N ALA A 285 -1.71 16.83 -12.60
CA ALA A 285 -1.14 16.87 -13.94
C ALA A 285 0.39 16.89 -13.90
N ALA A 286 0.98 17.73 -13.05
CA ALA A 286 2.42 17.78 -12.83
C ALA A 286 2.98 16.44 -12.34
N MET A 287 2.27 15.77 -11.41
CA MET A 287 2.67 14.46 -10.90
C MET A 287 2.63 13.38 -11.99
N VAL A 288 1.56 13.32 -12.79
CA VAL A 288 1.48 12.38 -13.93
C VAL A 288 2.61 12.62 -14.92
N ILE A 289 2.90 13.88 -15.25
CA ILE A 289 4.01 14.23 -16.15
C ILE A 289 5.35 13.78 -15.56
N PHE A 290 5.62 14.12 -14.30
CA PHE A 290 6.84 13.74 -13.59
C PHE A 290 7.04 12.22 -13.56
N GLU A 291 6.02 11.47 -13.18
CA GLU A 291 6.08 10.01 -13.11
C GLU A 291 6.22 9.37 -14.50
N THR A 292 5.59 9.95 -15.53
CA THR A 292 5.71 9.47 -16.92
C THR A 292 7.11 9.71 -17.48
N ILE A 293 7.70 10.88 -17.24
CA ILE A 293 9.09 11.17 -17.59
C ILE A 293 10.02 10.20 -16.87
N GLY A 294 9.83 9.98 -15.57
CA GLY A 294 10.58 9.00 -14.80
C GLY A 294 10.46 7.57 -15.33
N LEU A 295 9.26 7.18 -15.77
CA LEU A 295 8.97 5.86 -16.32
C LEU A 295 9.71 5.59 -17.65
N PHE A 296 9.61 6.53 -18.60
CA PHE A 296 10.09 6.31 -19.98
C PHE A 296 11.51 6.81 -20.22
N ILE A 297 11.89 7.93 -19.61
CA ILE A 297 13.17 8.63 -19.83
C ILE A 297 14.12 8.35 -18.68
N GLY A 298 13.60 8.33 -17.44
CA GLY A 298 14.39 8.28 -16.22
C GLY A 298 14.87 9.66 -15.79
N ILE A 299 14.98 9.86 -14.48
CA ILE A 299 15.44 11.13 -13.90
C ILE A 299 16.75 10.84 -13.15
N PRO A 300 17.87 11.50 -13.51
CA PRO A 300 19.14 11.29 -12.82
C PRO A 300 19.00 11.50 -11.31
N PHE A 301 19.59 10.60 -10.51
CA PHE A 301 19.61 10.64 -9.04
C PHE A 301 18.25 10.41 -8.34
N VAL A 302 17.16 10.28 -9.09
CA VAL A 302 15.82 9.98 -8.55
C VAL A 302 15.47 8.53 -8.90
N HIS A 303 15.50 7.67 -7.88
CA HIS A 303 15.22 6.24 -8.02
C HIS A 303 13.85 5.90 -7.42
N PHE A 304 12.78 6.35 -8.07
CA PHE A 304 11.42 6.07 -7.66
C PHE A 304 10.82 4.91 -8.45
N ALA A 305 9.88 4.20 -7.83
CA ALA A 305 9.10 3.16 -8.49
C ALA A 305 8.00 3.79 -9.35
N HIS A 306 8.38 4.54 -10.41
CA HIS A 306 7.45 5.33 -11.23
C HIS A 306 6.27 4.51 -11.77
N GLY A 307 6.53 3.27 -12.22
CA GLY A 307 5.47 2.34 -12.62
C GLY A 307 4.47 2.00 -11.50
N ALA A 308 4.92 1.90 -10.25
CA ALA A 308 4.01 1.71 -9.10
C ALA A 308 3.21 2.97 -8.79
N HIS A 309 3.83 4.14 -8.87
CA HIS A 309 3.17 5.40 -8.63
C HIS A 309 2.06 5.66 -9.65
N LEU A 310 2.34 5.48 -10.94
CA LEU A 310 1.34 5.64 -12.01
C LEU A 310 0.21 4.62 -11.90
N ALA A 311 0.53 3.35 -11.63
CA ALA A 311 -0.50 2.32 -11.47
C ALA A 311 -1.38 2.54 -10.24
N GLY A 312 -0.78 2.94 -9.11
CA GLY A 312 -1.51 3.32 -7.91
C GLY A 312 -2.43 4.52 -8.15
N LEU A 313 -1.88 5.59 -8.73
CA LEU A 313 -2.63 6.79 -9.10
C LEU A 313 -3.80 6.49 -10.02
N ALA A 314 -3.55 5.69 -11.08
CA ALA A 314 -4.57 5.28 -12.03
C ALA A 314 -5.66 4.43 -11.34
N ALA A 315 -5.28 3.46 -10.51
CA ALA A 315 -6.23 2.62 -9.78
C ALA A 315 -7.11 3.45 -8.83
N GLY A 316 -6.53 4.39 -8.07
CA GLY A 316 -7.26 5.29 -7.19
C GLY A 316 -8.21 6.22 -7.95
N THR A 317 -7.71 6.86 -9.01
CA THR A 317 -8.49 7.73 -9.89
C THR A 317 -9.67 6.97 -10.51
N ALA A 318 -9.42 5.79 -11.09
CA ALA A 318 -10.45 4.96 -11.68
C ALA A 318 -11.50 4.54 -10.64
N TYR A 319 -11.08 4.15 -9.43
CA TYR A 319 -11.99 3.78 -8.36
C TYR A 319 -12.93 4.91 -7.95
N ALA A 320 -12.43 6.15 -7.89
CA ALA A 320 -13.25 7.33 -7.59
C ALA A 320 -14.13 7.74 -8.78
N TYR A 321 -13.56 7.78 -9.99
CA TYR A 321 -14.21 8.23 -11.21
C TYR A 321 -15.40 7.33 -11.60
N PHE A 322 -15.21 6.01 -11.57
CA PHE A 322 -16.25 5.04 -11.89
C PHE A 322 -17.16 4.70 -10.69
N ASP A 323 -17.11 5.49 -9.62
CA ASP A 323 -17.92 5.28 -8.42
C ASP A 323 -17.84 3.84 -7.89
N GLY A 324 -16.61 3.41 -7.59
CA GLY A 324 -16.29 2.05 -7.12
C GLY A 324 -17.04 1.67 -5.84
N LYS A 325 -17.56 2.64 -5.07
CA LYS A 325 -18.47 2.36 -3.97
C LYS A 325 -19.76 1.69 -4.46
N ASN A 326 -20.45 2.30 -5.43
CA ASN A 326 -21.74 1.81 -5.89
C ASN A 326 -21.62 0.67 -6.92
N HIS A 327 -20.51 0.61 -7.67
CA HIS A 327 -20.33 -0.40 -8.71
C HIS A 327 -19.49 -1.61 -8.30
N ILE A 328 -18.66 -1.51 -7.25
CA ILE A 328 -17.81 -2.61 -6.78
C ILE A 328 -18.18 -2.98 -5.34
N TRP A 329 -18.03 -2.06 -4.39
CA TRP A 329 -18.17 -2.37 -2.96
C TRP A 329 -19.57 -2.79 -2.54
N ARG A 330 -20.60 -1.99 -2.85
CA ARG A 330 -22.00 -2.30 -2.49
C ARG A 330 -22.51 -3.59 -3.15
N PRO A 331 -22.28 -3.84 -4.45
CA PRO A 331 -22.62 -5.11 -5.08
C PRO A 331 -21.93 -6.30 -4.40
N THR A 332 -20.63 -6.21 -4.08
CA THR A 332 -19.95 -7.29 -3.35
C THR A 332 -20.59 -7.54 -1.99
N ARG A 333 -20.87 -6.49 -1.20
CA ARG A 333 -21.56 -6.64 0.10
C ARG A 333 -22.93 -7.29 -0.05
N ARG A 334 -23.71 -6.91 -1.06
CA ARG A 334 -25.02 -7.52 -1.37
C ARG A 334 -24.88 -9.00 -1.69
N SER A 335 -23.94 -9.37 -2.57
CA SER A 335 -23.67 -10.77 -2.92
C SER A 335 -23.23 -11.59 -1.70
N VAL A 336 -22.34 -11.04 -0.88
CA VAL A 336 -21.88 -11.66 0.37
C VAL A 336 -23.04 -11.89 1.34
N PHE A 337 -23.89 -10.88 1.56
CA PHE A 337 -25.08 -11.02 2.40
C PHE A 337 -25.99 -12.16 1.93
N TYR A 338 -26.26 -12.23 0.62
CA TYR A 338 -27.06 -13.30 0.02
C TYR A 338 -26.46 -14.69 0.31
N TRP A 339 -25.16 -14.86 0.09
CA TRP A 339 -24.48 -16.14 0.35
C TRP A 339 -24.44 -16.49 1.84
N MET A 340 -24.20 -15.51 2.71
CA MET A 340 -24.23 -15.73 4.16
C MET A 340 -25.61 -16.20 4.63
N LYS A 341 -26.71 -15.65 4.10
CA LYS A 341 -28.07 -16.15 4.39
C LYS A 341 -28.27 -17.59 3.88
N ARG A 342 -27.85 -17.85 2.63
CA ARG A 342 -28.01 -19.19 2.01
C ARG A 342 -27.23 -20.28 2.76
N LEU A 343 -26.07 -19.92 3.31
CA LEU A 343 -25.23 -20.80 4.12
C LEU A 343 -25.62 -20.83 5.60
N LYS A 344 -26.74 -20.20 5.99
CA LYS A 344 -27.23 -20.10 7.38
C LYS A 344 -26.20 -19.53 8.36
N MET A 345 -25.34 -18.63 7.89
CA MET A 345 -24.35 -17.95 8.74
C MET A 345 -24.95 -16.76 9.51
N VAL A 346 -26.10 -16.23 9.07
CA VAL A 346 -26.73 -15.02 9.63
C VAL A 346 -28.24 -15.07 9.68
#